data_AF-A0A5Q2FG61-F1
#
_entry.id   AF-A0A5Q2FG61-F1
#
_cell.length_a   1.000
_cell.length_b   1.000
_cell.length_c   1.000
_cell.angle_alpha   90.00
_cell.angle_beta   90.00
_cell.angle_gamma   90.00
#
_symmetry.space_group_name_H-M   'P 1'
#
loop_
_entity.id
_entity.type
_entity.pdbx_description
1 polymer ?
#
loop_
_entity_poly.entity_id
_entity_poly.type
_entity_poly.pdbx_seq_one_letter_code
_entity_poly.pdbx_strand_id
1 'polypeptide(L)'
;MEGKPRTIHVEGRAIRLTNPDKILYPSTGTRKGDVLEYYLAVAERLVGWARDRPATRKRWVHGVGTAEAPGQAFFTKQLERGAPAWVARQDIPHTERVITYPLVNDAATLAWLTQVDTLEIHVPQWRFTASGEQGPPDRLVLDLDPGPGTGLRECVRVAREARDILAGMGLGATPVTSGSKGIHLYAQLTGTESSEQVSAVARALAEALRHELPTLVVSEMRKSLRVDRVLLDWSQNNARKTTICPWSLRGRLTPTVAAPRDWDELDDPQLAQLSLHDVLDRLDQSIGNGSGPVEGTGGRDLPPPADRADHATLRSPERSYSPMLATPGTLASMSGAGWAYEMKWDGIRVIARVRDHTVRLTSRGGRDVTATYPELAQIAARAGVDMVLDGEVVAIGSGRPDFALLQRRMNLTGAGDIRRLSVEVPVTFMAFDLLEAEGQDLTGQTYDERRALLEDLVPSGGVVQVPLAHHGSAAEAMEISAELGLEGVVAKRRTSRYHPGVRSSSWLKVKHHRSQEVVVVGWRPLTGGVDVGSVLMAVPDPSGALVFAGRVGSGFSDRARAEARELLLPLAVPTPQLDVPSAEVAGTHWVDPRLVAEVRYGEVTPEGRLRHPVWRGWRPDRMPQDVRWE
;
A
#
# COMPACT_ATOMS: atom_id res chain seq x y z
N MET A 1 6.73 -39.01 -5.32
CA MET A 1 6.69 -39.63 -3.97
C MET A 1 7.39 -38.67 -3.03
N GLU A 2 6.65 -38.00 -2.14
CA GLU A 2 7.26 -37.12 -1.14
C GLU A 2 8.04 -37.96 -0.11
N GLY A 3 9.30 -37.60 0.16
CA GLY A 3 10.13 -38.28 1.15
C GLY A 3 9.50 -38.27 2.54
N LYS A 4 9.58 -39.41 3.25
CA LYS A 4 9.07 -39.56 4.62
C LYS A 4 9.66 -38.47 5.53
N PRO A 5 8.87 -37.90 6.47
CA PRO A 5 9.41 -37.01 7.50
C PRO A 5 10.63 -37.64 8.18
N ARG A 6 11.71 -36.87 8.31
CA ARG A 6 12.93 -37.30 8.99
C ARG A 6 13.33 -36.29 10.05
N THR A 7 13.84 -36.78 11.17
CA THR A 7 14.44 -35.92 12.19
C THR A 7 15.91 -35.72 11.82
N ILE A 8 16.34 -34.47 11.73
CA ILE A 8 17.75 -34.09 11.61
C ILE A 8 18.21 -33.50 12.95
N HIS A 9 19.50 -33.61 13.24
CA HIS A 9 20.11 -32.99 14.41
C HIS A 9 21.10 -31.92 13.96
N VAL A 10 20.88 -30.68 14.38
CA VAL A 10 21.77 -29.53 14.12
C VAL A 10 22.14 -28.94 15.46
N GLU A 11 23.44 -28.88 15.78
CA GLU A 11 23.94 -28.38 17.08
C GLU A 11 23.23 -29.02 18.29
N GLY A 12 23.04 -30.35 18.23
CA GLY A 12 22.36 -31.12 19.28
C GLY A 12 20.83 -30.96 19.33
N ARG A 13 20.24 -30.10 18.50
CA ARG A 13 18.78 -29.85 18.47
C ARG A 13 18.10 -30.68 17.40
N ALA A 14 17.05 -31.40 17.78
CA ALA A 14 16.24 -32.20 16.87
C ALA A 14 15.25 -31.32 16.10
N ILE A 15 15.25 -31.43 14.77
CA ILE A 15 14.35 -30.71 13.85
C ILE A 15 13.63 -31.72 12.97
N ARG A 16 12.30 -31.70 12.97
CA ARG A 16 11.49 -32.54 12.08
C ARG A 16 11.43 -31.89 10.69
N LEU A 17 12.21 -32.41 9.76
CA LEU A 17 12.21 -31.98 8.36
C LEU A 17 11.10 -32.72 7.60
N THR A 18 10.22 -31.99 6.93
CA THR A 18 9.17 -32.54 6.07
C THR A 18 9.32 -32.06 4.64
N ASN A 19 8.99 -32.95 3.71
CA ASN A 19 9.02 -32.73 2.26
C ASN A 19 10.36 -32.13 1.78
N PRO A 20 11.51 -32.77 2.10
CA PRO A 20 12.82 -32.26 1.68
C PRO A 20 12.95 -32.18 0.15
N ASP A 21 12.25 -33.05 -0.59
CA ASP A 21 12.26 -33.06 -2.05
C ASP A 21 11.32 -32.02 -2.69
N LYS A 22 10.62 -31.23 -1.88
CA LYS A 22 9.71 -30.19 -2.36
C LYS A 22 10.49 -29.14 -3.13
N ILE A 23 10.09 -28.90 -4.38
CA ILE A 23 10.68 -27.86 -5.21
C ILE A 23 10.23 -26.49 -4.69
N LEU A 24 11.20 -25.66 -4.28
CA LEU A 24 10.97 -24.28 -3.85
C LEU A 24 11.31 -23.28 -4.96
N TYR A 25 12.21 -23.62 -5.88
CA TYR A 25 12.51 -22.82 -7.08
C TYR A 25 12.32 -23.68 -8.33
N PRO A 26 11.14 -23.63 -8.98
CA PRO A 26 10.85 -24.44 -10.17
C PRO A 26 11.84 -24.23 -11.32
N SER A 27 12.28 -22.99 -11.58
CA SER A 27 13.16 -22.67 -12.72
C SER A 27 14.52 -23.35 -12.67
N THR A 28 15.00 -23.68 -11.47
CA THR A 28 16.30 -24.34 -11.23
C THR A 28 16.14 -25.75 -10.66
N GLY A 29 14.91 -26.19 -10.38
CA GLY A 29 14.65 -27.44 -9.68
C GLY A 29 15.12 -27.47 -8.21
N THR A 30 15.45 -26.33 -7.61
CA THR A 30 15.99 -26.28 -6.24
C THR A 30 14.94 -26.72 -5.23
N ARG A 31 15.30 -27.71 -4.41
CA ARG A 31 14.44 -28.34 -3.40
C ARG A 31 14.63 -27.70 -2.03
N LYS A 32 13.69 -27.96 -1.11
CA LYS A 32 13.82 -27.58 0.31
C LYS A 32 15.09 -28.14 0.95
N GLY A 33 15.48 -29.37 0.60
CA GLY A 33 16.73 -29.97 1.05
C GLY A 33 17.96 -29.17 0.62
N ASP A 34 17.98 -28.68 -0.62
CA ASP A 34 19.10 -27.89 -1.17
C ASP A 34 19.15 -26.50 -0.49
N VAL A 35 17.99 -25.90 -0.19
CA VAL A 35 17.91 -24.65 0.59
C VAL A 35 18.42 -24.85 2.03
N LEU A 36 18.10 -25.99 2.65
CA LEU A 36 18.57 -26.32 3.99
C LEU A 36 20.09 -26.49 4.00
N GLU A 37 20.63 -27.23 3.03
CA GLU A 37 22.07 -27.42 2.87
C GLU A 37 22.79 -26.08 2.71
N TYR A 38 22.28 -25.21 1.84
CA TYR A 38 22.79 -23.85 1.68
C TYR A 38 22.82 -23.09 2.99
N TYR A 39 21.70 -23.03 3.72
CA TYR A 39 21.63 -22.27 4.96
C TYR A 39 22.53 -22.83 6.07
N LEU A 40 22.76 -24.14 6.10
CA LEU A 40 23.72 -24.75 7.00
C LEU A 40 25.17 -24.40 6.61
N ALA A 41 25.49 -24.38 5.31
CA ALA A 41 26.81 -24.02 4.83
C ALA A 41 27.18 -22.55 5.12
N VAL A 42 26.22 -21.62 5.02
CA VAL A 42 26.44 -20.19 5.34
C VAL A 42 26.10 -19.82 6.79
N ALA A 43 25.74 -20.78 7.65
CA ALA A 43 25.11 -20.51 8.94
C ALA A 43 25.93 -19.56 9.82
N GLU A 44 27.22 -19.84 10.00
CA GLU A 44 28.13 -19.01 10.81
C GLU A 44 28.18 -17.56 10.31
N ARG A 45 28.26 -17.38 8.99
CA ARG A 45 28.34 -16.07 8.33
C ARG A 45 27.01 -15.32 8.47
N LEU A 46 25.89 -15.96 8.15
CA LEU A 46 24.56 -15.34 8.25
C LEU A 46 24.25 -14.95 9.69
N VAL A 47 24.50 -15.85 10.65
CA VAL A 47 24.30 -15.59 12.08
C VAL A 47 25.10 -14.38 12.52
N GLY A 48 26.34 -14.19 12.04
CA GLY A 48 27.12 -12.97 12.32
C GLY A 48 26.38 -11.66 11.96
N TRP A 49 25.57 -11.67 10.90
CA TRP A 49 24.78 -10.51 10.46
C TRP A 49 23.41 -10.39 11.13
N ALA A 50 22.82 -11.51 11.58
CA ALA A 50 21.48 -11.58 12.14
C ALA A 50 21.43 -11.64 13.67
N ARG A 51 22.55 -11.94 14.33
CA ARG A 51 22.64 -12.20 15.78
C ARG A 51 21.99 -11.09 16.58
N ASP A 52 21.08 -11.50 17.48
CA ASP A 52 20.31 -10.66 18.41
C ASP A 52 19.45 -9.59 17.74
N ARG A 53 19.12 -9.77 16.45
CA ARG A 53 18.18 -8.90 15.72
C ARG A 53 16.82 -9.61 15.57
N PRO A 54 15.70 -8.88 15.72
CA PRO A 54 14.38 -9.47 15.46
C PRO A 54 14.25 -9.84 13.98
N ALA A 55 14.12 -11.13 13.69
CA ALA A 55 14.02 -11.62 12.33
C ALA A 55 12.57 -11.57 11.83
N THR A 56 12.32 -10.73 10.84
CA THR A 56 11.12 -10.78 10.00
C THR A 56 11.37 -11.79 8.88
N ARG A 57 10.48 -12.77 8.72
CA ARG A 57 10.62 -13.84 7.73
C ARG A 57 9.70 -13.59 6.56
N LYS A 58 10.17 -13.87 5.34
CA LYS A 58 9.31 -13.99 4.17
C LYS A 58 9.31 -15.44 3.70
N ARG A 59 8.11 -16.00 3.59
CA ARG A 59 7.90 -17.44 3.44
C ARG A 59 7.17 -17.75 2.15
N TRP A 60 7.61 -18.80 1.47
CA TRP A 60 6.98 -19.36 0.27
C TRP A 60 6.64 -20.80 0.53
N VAL A 61 5.49 -21.01 1.17
CA VAL A 61 5.07 -22.36 1.59
C VAL A 61 5.06 -23.30 0.40
N HIS A 62 4.69 -22.88 -0.81
CA HIS A 62 4.65 -23.75 -2.00
C HIS A 62 5.77 -23.47 -3.01
N GLY A 63 6.85 -22.79 -2.59
CA GLY A 63 7.90 -22.32 -3.49
C GLY A 63 7.52 -21.03 -4.22
N VAL A 64 8.49 -20.46 -4.93
CA VAL A 64 8.43 -19.15 -5.61
C VAL A 64 7.65 -19.16 -6.92
N GLY A 65 7.26 -20.33 -7.41
CA GLY A 65 6.55 -20.49 -8.68
C GLY A 65 7.40 -20.21 -9.92
N THR A 66 6.75 -19.96 -11.06
CA THR A 66 7.39 -19.59 -12.34
C THR A 66 7.06 -18.15 -12.71
N ALA A 67 7.58 -17.66 -13.84
CA ALA A 67 7.25 -16.33 -14.34
C ALA A 67 5.74 -16.21 -14.69
N GLU A 68 5.15 -17.29 -15.18
CA GLU A 68 3.74 -17.38 -15.60
C GLU A 68 2.80 -17.67 -14.42
N ALA A 69 3.29 -18.38 -13.41
CA ALA A 69 2.54 -18.77 -12.22
C ALA A 69 3.37 -18.51 -10.95
N PRO A 70 3.48 -17.24 -10.51
CA PRO A 70 4.29 -16.88 -9.35
C PRO A 70 3.70 -17.49 -8.07
N GLY A 71 4.57 -18.00 -7.21
CA GLY A 71 4.22 -18.62 -5.95
C GLY A 71 3.86 -17.59 -4.89
N GLN A 72 2.93 -17.95 -4.01
CA GLN A 72 2.47 -17.08 -2.94
C GLN A 72 3.55 -16.92 -1.86
N ALA A 73 3.77 -15.67 -1.46
CA ALA A 73 4.68 -15.29 -0.39
C ALA A 73 3.91 -14.54 0.70
N PHE A 74 4.36 -14.64 1.95
CA PHE A 74 3.89 -13.74 3.00
C PHE A 74 5.03 -13.38 3.94
N PHE A 75 4.96 -12.17 4.49
CA PHE A 75 5.81 -11.75 5.58
C PHE A 75 5.21 -12.18 6.92
N THR A 76 6.05 -12.60 7.85
CA THR A 76 5.65 -12.84 9.23
C THR A 76 6.70 -12.28 10.19
N LYS A 77 6.19 -11.52 11.16
CA LYS A 77 6.96 -10.95 12.27
C LYS A 77 6.78 -11.78 13.53
N GLN A 78 5.53 -12.14 13.82
CA GLN A 78 5.19 -13.02 14.92
C GLN A 78 5.79 -14.40 14.74
N LEU A 79 6.49 -14.89 15.77
CA LEU A 79 7.03 -16.25 15.84
C LEU A 79 5.92 -17.28 15.62
N GLU A 80 6.22 -18.30 14.81
CA GLU A 80 5.30 -19.36 14.45
C GLU A 80 4.72 -20.06 15.69
N ARG A 81 3.41 -20.33 15.66
CA ARG A 81 2.79 -21.19 16.67
C ARG A 81 3.43 -22.57 16.61
N GLY A 82 3.92 -23.07 17.74
CA GLY A 82 4.67 -24.32 17.82
C GLY A 82 6.15 -24.22 17.45
N ALA A 83 6.72 -23.01 17.37
CA ALA A 83 8.17 -22.84 17.27
C ALA A 83 8.89 -23.57 18.43
N PRO A 84 9.98 -24.31 18.16
CA PRO A 84 10.70 -25.05 19.19
C PRO A 84 11.12 -24.14 20.35
N ALA A 85 11.04 -24.65 21.59
CA ALA A 85 11.34 -23.87 22.80
C ALA A 85 12.76 -23.28 22.81
N TRP A 86 13.72 -23.98 22.18
CA TRP A 86 15.10 -23.54 22.05
C TRP A 86 15.32 -22.40 21.04
N VAL A 87 14.34 -22.07 20.20
CA VAL A 87 14.44 -20.89 19.31
C VAL A 87 14.40 -19.65 20.18
N ALA A 88 15.53 -18.95 20.25
CA ALA A 88 15.67 -17.68 20.92
C ALA A 88 14.66 -16.68 20.36
N ARG A 89 14.03 -15.89 21.23
CA ARG A 89 12.94 -14.99 20.87
C ARG A 89 12.92 -13.78 21.77
N GLN A 90 12.43 -12.66 21.24
CA GLN A 90 12.27 -11.46 22.01
C GLN A 90 10.95 -10.76 21.68
N ASP A 91 10.33 -10.23 22.72
CA ASP A 91 9.07 -9.52 22.64
C ASP A 91 9.33 -8.04 22.37
N ILE A 92 8.66 -7.51 21.35
CA ILE A 92 8.62 -6.08 21.08
C ILE A 92 7.20 -5.59 21.40
N PRO A 93 7.03 -4.70 22.38
CA PRO A 93 5.75 -4.05 22.59
C PRO A 93 5.49 -3.11 21.41
N HIS A 94 4.51 -3.47 20.59
CA HIS A 94 3.92 -2.56 19.62
C HIS A 94 2.67 -1.92 20.25
N THR A 95 2.20 -0.82 19.66
CA THR A 95 1.11 0.01 20.19
C THR A 95 -0.12 -0.78 20.67
N GLU A 96 -0.49 -1.86 19.98
CA GLU A 96 -1.70 -2.64 20.28
C GLU A 96 -1.42 -4.04 20.85
N ARG A 97 -0.24 -4.60 20.60
CA ARG A 97 0.12 -5.96 21.00
C ARG A 97 1.62 -6.14 21.12
N VAL A 98 2.01 -7.10 21.93
CA VAL A 98 3.38 -7.59 21.92
C VAL A 98 3.54 -8.54 20.73
N ILE A 99 4.58 -8.34 19.92
CA ILE A 99 4.99 -9.28 18.87
C ILE A 99 6.25 -9.97 19.33
N THR A 100 6.25 -11.29 19.33
CA THR A 100 7.41 -12.11 19.64
C THR A 100 8.17 -12.41 18.34
N TYR A 101 9.41 -11.97 18.24
CA TYR A 101 10.26 -12.23 17.07
C TYR A 101 11.25 -13.36 17.36
N PRO A 102 11.53 -14.27 16.41
CA PRO A 102 12.70 -15.15 16.50
C PRO A 102 13.99 -14.35 16.38
N LEU A 103 15.04 -14.83 17.06
CA LEU A 103 16.41 -14.39 16.90
C LEU A 103 17.20 -15.49 16.19
N VAL A 104 17.85 -15.16 15.09
CA VAL A 104 18.63 -16.11 14.29
C VAL A 104 20.07 -16.14 14.83
N ASN A 105 20.24 -16.83 15.96
CA ASN A 105 21.48 -16.81 16.74
C ASN A 105 22.39 -18.04 16.53
N ASP A 106 21.92 -19.03 15.78
CA ASP A 106 22.57 -20.32 15.58
C ASP A 106 22.07 -21.07 14.33
N ALA A 107 22.80 -22.11 13.92
CA ALA A 107 22.53 -22.88 12.71
C ALA A 107 21.24 -23.70 12.84
N ALA A 108 20.93 -24.20 14.03
CA ALA A 108 19.70 -24.92 14.28
C ALA A 108 18.45 -24.05 14.03
N THR A 109 18.49 -22.76 14.40
CA THR A 109 17.38 -21.83 14.12
C THR A 109 17.21 -21.61 12.62
N LEU A 110 18.30 -21.47 11.86
CA LEU A 110 18.25 -21.39 10.39
C LEU A 110 17.66 -22.65 9.74
N ALA A 111 18.07 -23.82 10.21
CA ALA A 111 17.52 -25.09 9.74
C ALA A 111 16.02 -25.20 10.02
N TRP A 112 15.56 -24.75 11.19
CA TRP A 112 14.15 -24.69 11.51
C TRP A 112 13.39 -23.67 10.66
N LEU A 113 13.95 -22.48 10.43
CA LEU A 113 13.36 -21.47 9.54
C LEU A 113 13.16 -21.99 8.12
N THR A 114 14.12 -22.78 7.62
CA THR A 114 14.01 -23.48 6.33
C THR A 114 12.88 -24.49 6.32
N GLN A 115 12.75 -25.27 7.40
CA GLN A 115 11.66 -26.25 7.54
C GLN A 115 10.29 -25.57 7.43
N VAL A 116 10.12 -24.38 8.00
CA VAL A 116 8.89 -23.59 7.87
C VAL A 116 8.81 -22.76 6.58
N ASP A 117 9.62 -23.08 5.56
CA ASP A 117 9.60 -22.47 4.22
C ASP A 117 9.97 -20.97 4.21
N THR A 118 10.84 -20.54 5.14
CA THR A 118 11.44 -19.19 5.09
C THR A 118 12.54 -19.17 4.04
N LEU A 119 12.34 -18.34 3.01
CA LEU A 119 13.37 -18.08 2.01
C LEU A 119 14.12 -16.79 2.31
N GLU A 120 13.43 -15.74 2.78
CA GLU A 120 14.09 -14.46 3.08
C GLU A 120 14.04 -14.15 4.58
N ILE A 121 15.16 -13.70 5.13
CA ILE A 121 15.34 -13.25 6.50
C ILE A 121 15.65 -11.76 6.44
N HIS A 122 14.83 -10.93 7.08
CA HIS A 122 14.97 -9.48 7.14
C HIS A 122 15.19 -9.05 8.57
N VAL A 123 16.19 -8.18 8.79
CA VAL A 123 16.61 -7.70 10.12
C VAL A 123 16.79 -6.19 10.14
N PRO A 124 16.57 -5.51 11.28
CA PRO A 124 16.88 -4.09 11.41
C PRO A 124 18.40 -3.84 11.53
N GLN A 125 18.80 -2.57 11.67
CA GLN A 125 20.20 -2.18 11.86
C GLN A 125 20.63 -2.12 13.33
N TRP A 126 19.72 -2.36 14.26
CA TRP A 126 19.99 -2.48 15.70
C TRP A 126 19.90 -3.93 16.18
N ARG A 127 20.39 -4.18 17.41
CA ARG A 127 20.30 -5.47 18.12
C ARG A 127 19.60 -5.28 19.46
N PHE A 128 19.03 -6.34 20.01
CA PHE A 128 18.62 -6.35 21.40
C PHE A 128 19.84 -6.26 22.31
N THR A 129 19.70 -5.52 23.41
CA THR A 129 20.66 -5.54 24.51
C THR A 129 20.54 -6.84 25.30
N ALA A 130 21.49 -7.09 26.23
CA ALA A 130 21.39 -8.22 27.14
C ALA A 130 20.13 -8.19 28.05
N SER A 131 19.54 -6.99 28.27
CA SER A 131 18.26 -6.84 28.98
C SER A 131 17.03 -7.11 28.09
N GLY A 132 17.23 -7.36 26.79
CA GLY A 132 16.15 -7.60 25.84
C GLY A 132 15.47 -6.32 25.32
N GLU A 133 16.07 -5.15 25.58
CA GLU A 133 15.58 -3.87 25.08
C GLU A 133 16.18 -3.58 23.69
N GLN A 134 15.52 -2.71 22.93
CA GLN A 134 16.07 -2.23 21.66
C GLN A 134 17.35 -1.42 21.92
N GLY A 135 18.49 -1.93 21.46
CA GLY A 135 19.77 -1.22 21.52
C GLY A 135 19.95 -0.19 20.41
N PRO A 136 21.03 0.61 20.48
CA PRO A 136 21.45 1.46 19.38
C PRO A 136 21.86 0.63 18.14
N PRO A 137 21.68 1.16 16.92
CA PRO A 137 22.22 0.56 15.71
C PRO A 137 23.75 0.43 15.75
N ASP A 138 24.23 -0.77 15.46
CA ASP A 138 25.65 -1.09 15.31
C ASP A 138 26.11 -1.03 13.84
N ARG A 139 25.20 -0.68 12.93
CA ARG A 139 25.51 -0.47 11.52
C ARG A 139 24.55 0.54 10.88
N LEU A 140 25.00 1.14 9.78
CA LEU A 140 24.21 1.90 8.83
C LEU A 140 24.10 1.10 7.53
N VAL A 141 23.00 1.27 6.79
CA VAL A 141 22.82 0.72 5.44
C VAL A 141 22.37 1.79 4.45
N LEU A 142 22.91 1.76 3.23
CA LEU A 142 22.36 2.46 2.08
C LEU A 142 21.83 1.43 1.08
N ASP A 143 20.56 1.52 0.71
CA ASP A 143 19.96 0.65 -0.29
C ASP A 143 19.96 1.33 -1.67
N LEU A 144 20.78 0.80 -2.59
CA LEU A 144 20.96 1.30 -3.96
C LEU A 144 20.08 0.49 -4.91
N ASP A 145 18.89 0.98 -5.22
CA ASP A 145 17.92 0.30 -6.08
C ASP A 145 17.89 0.92 -7.49
N PRO A 146 18.32 0.19 -8.54
CA PRO A 146 18.35 0.73 -9.90
C PRO A 146 16.92 0.86 -10.46
N GLY A 147 16.59 2.06 -10.92
CA GLY A 147 15.37 2.32 -11.65
C GLY A 147 15.39 1.80 -13.09
N PRO A 148 14.28 1.96 -13.85
CA PRO A 148 14.25 1.56 -15.25
C PRO A 148 15.36 2.26 -16.04
N GLY A 149 16.16 1.50 -16.80
CA GLY A 149 17.29 2.02 -17.58
C GLY A 149 18.64 1.95 -16.89
N THR A 150 18.69 1.64 -15.58
CA THR A 150 19.92 1.39 -14.83
C THR A 150 20.00 -0.04 -14.32
N GLY A 151 21.19 -0.46 -13.90
CA GLY A 151 21.45 -1.76 -13.31
C GLY A 151 22.60 -1.73 -12.31
N LEU A 152 23.22 -2.91 -12.09
CA LEU A 152 24.29 -3.06 -11.11
C LEU A 152 25.48 -2.13 -11.37
N ARG A 153 25.82 -1.85 -12.64
CA ARG A 153 26.94 -0.96 -12.98
C ARG A 153 26.74 0.45 -12.46
N GLU A 154 25.54 0.99 -12.61
CA GLU A 154 25.18 2.30 -12.05
C GLU A 154 25.17 2.27 -10.52
N CYS A 155 24.65 1.19 -9.91
CA CYS A 155 24.73 1.01 -8.46
C CYS A 155 26.17 0.97 -7.95
N VAL A 156 27.10 0.32 -8.67
CA VAL A 156 28.53 0.27 -8.30
C VAL A 156 29.14 1.66 -8.29
N ARG A 157 28.84 2.49 -9.31
CA ARG A 157 29.32 3.88 -9.36
C ARG A 157 28.86 4.67 -8.13
N VAL A 158 27.58 4.57 -7.78
CA VAL A 158 27.04 5.23 -6.58
C VAL A 158 27.65 4.65 -5.29
N ALA A 159 27.86 3.33 -5.23
CA ALA A 159 28.46 2.66 -4.08
C ALA A 159 29.91 3.12 -3.83
N ARG A 160 30.68 3.38 -4.89
CA ARG A 160 32.06 3.88 -4.80
C ARG A 160 32.12 5.30 -4.23
N GLU A 161 31.30 6.21 -4.75
CA GLU A 161 31.21 7.56 -4.17
C GLU A 161 30.75 7.51 -2.71
N ALA A 162 29.77 6.66 -2.40
CA ALA A 162 29.31 6.48 -1.02
C ALA A 162 30.42 5.93 -0.11
N ARG A 163 31.22 4.98 -0.60
CA ARG A 163 32.38 4.43 0.11
C ARG A 163 33.39 5.51 0.44
N ASP A 164 33.72 6.39 -0.50
CA ASP A 164 34.74 7.40 -0.32
C ASP A 164 34.32 8.43 0.73
N ILE A 165 33.04 8.84 0.71
CA ILE A 165 32.48 9.71 1.76
C ILE A 165 32.51 9.00 3.13
N LEU A 166 32.07 7.73 3.20
CA LEU A 166 32.09 6.95 4.44
C LEU A 166 33.52 6.75 4.97
N ALA A 167 34.49 6.49 4.10
CA ALA A 167 35.89 6.36 4.45
C ALA A 167 36.46 7.68 5.01
N GLY A 168 36.06 8.83 4.45
CA GLY A 168 36.38 10.15 4.99
C GLY A 168 35.80 10.40 6.39
N MET A 169 34.71 9.71 6.74
CA MET A 169 34.13 9.70 8.09
C MET A 169 34.79 8.66 9.03
N GLY A 170 35.79 7.92 8.55
CA GLY A 170 36.43 6.82 9.30
C GLY A 170 35.61 5.52 9.31
N LEU A 171 34.60 5.39 8.45
CA LEU A 171 33.71 4.23 8.40
C LEU A 171 34.08 3.31 7.23
N GLY A 172 34.41 2.06 7.54
CA GLY A 172 34.59 1.01 6.54
C GLY A 172 33.24 0.56 5.98
N ALA A 173 33.15 0.43 4.66
CA ALA A 173 31.92 0.02 3.97
C ALA A 173 32.06 -1.35 3.29
N THR A 174 31.06 -2.21 3.47
CA THR A 174 30.96 -3.54 2.85
C THR A 174 29.81 -3.56 1.85
N PRO A 175 30.08 -3.79 0.55
CA PRO A 175 29.03 -3.93 -0.44
C PRO A 175 28.42 -5.33 -0.40
N VAL A 176 27.10 -5.40 -0.56
CA VAL A 176 26.31 -6.62 -0.59
C VAL A 176 25.41 -6.54 -1.81
N THR A 177 25.65 -7.34 -2.84
CA THR A 177 24.68 -7.49 -3.94
C THR A 177 23.38 -8.01 -3.35
N SER A 178 22.25 -7.31 -3.58
CA SER A 178 21.00 -7.55 -2.84
C SER A 178 20.37 -8.93 -3.11
N GLY A 179 20.82 -9.62 -4.15
CA GLY A 179 20.17 -10.80 -4.73
C GLY A 179 18.94 -10.46 -5.56
N SER A 180 18.58 -9.18 -5.72
CA SER A 180 17.43 -8.75 -6.54
C SER A 180 17.88 -7.97 -7.75
N LYS A 181 18.07 -6.66 -7.61
CA LYS A 181 18.51 -5.78 -8.71
C LYS A 181 19.68 -4.91 -8.30
N GLY A 182 19.63 -4.39 -7.08
CA GLY A 182 20.59 -3.41 -6.55
C GLY A 182 21.67 -3.98 -5.63
N ILE A 183 22.29 -3.06 -4.89
CA ILE A 183 23.38 -3.27 -3.93
C ILE A 183 23.01 -2.60 -2.61
N HIS A 184 23.25 -3.27 -1.49
CA HIS A 184 23.24 -2.65 -0.17
C HIS A 184 24.68 -2.33 0.24
N LEU A 185 24.90 -1.14 0.79
CA LEU A 185 26.19 -0.73 1.33
C LEU A 185 26.08 -0.60 2.85
N TYR A 186 26.76 -1.48 3.58
CA TYR A 186 26.75 -1.48 5.04
C TYR A 186 28.01 -0.81 5.60
N ALA A 187 27.85 0.05 6.59
CA ALA A 187 28.96 0.61 7.37
C ALA A 187 28.79 0.26 8.84
N GLN A 188 29.85 -0.26 9.49
CA GLN A 188 29.80 -0.59 10.92
C GLN A 188 29.86 0.68 11.76
N LEU A 189 29.11 0.70 12.86
CA LEU A 189 29.05 1.81 13.82
C LEU A 189 29.51 1.33 15.19
N THR A 190 29.91 2.27 16.05
CA THR A 190 30.28 2.00 17.45
C THR A 190 29.10 1.58 18.32
N GLY A 191 27.87 1.78 17.86
CA GLY A 191 26.67 1.45 18.62
C GLY A 191 26.40 2.42 19.76
N THR A 192 26.67 3.71 19.56
CA THR A 192 26.46 4.77 20.58
C THR A 192 25.31 5.70 20.23
N GLU A 193 24.99 5.82 18.94
CA GLU A 193 24.01 6.74 18.39
C GLU A 193 22.62 6.09 18.31
N SER A 194 21.56 6.88 18.44
CA SER A 194 20.19 6.40 18.26
C SER A 194 19.87 6.10 16.79
N SER A 195 18.86 5.26 16.53
CA SER A 195 18.39 5.04 15.16
C SER A 195 17.93 6.32 14.45
N GLU A 196 17.44 7.31 15.19
CA GLU A 196 17.06 8.61 14.62
C GLU A 196 18.28 9.39 14.15
N GLN A 197 19.36 9.40 14.95
CA GLN A 197 20.63 10.05 14.58
C GLN A 197 21.28 9.35 13.38
N VAL A 198 21.35 8.02 13.38
CA VAL A 198 21.92 7.26 12.26
C VAL A 198 21.09 7.45 10.98
N SER A 199 19.76 7.46 11.10
CA SER A 199 18.87 7.75 9.97
C SER A 199 19.07 9.17 9.41
N ALA A 200 19.30 10.16 10.28
CA ALA A 200 19.62 11.52 9.85
C ALA A 200 20.97 11.61 9.12
N VAL A 201 22.00 10.88 9.59
CA VAL A 201 23.30 10.77 8.90
C VAL A 201 23.14 10.10 7.53
N ALA A 202 22.40 8.98 7.45
CA ALA A 202 22.12 8.31 6.19
C ALA A 202 21.40 9.22 5.19
N ARG A 203 20.44 10.04 5.67
CA ARG A 203 19.75 11.03 4.84
C ARG A 203 20.70 12.10 4.33
N ALA A 204 21.58 12.63 5.18
CA ALA A 204 22.56 13.65 4.80
C ALA A 204 23.55 13.09 3.76
N LEU A 205 24.01 11.84 3.95
CA LEU A 205 24.85 11.15 2.98
C LEU A 205 24.12 10.95 1.64
N ALA A 206 22.84 10.61 1.67
CA ALA A 206 22.04 10.48 0.46
C ALA A 206 21.86 11.80 -0.30
N GLU A 207 21.72 12.91 0.44
CA GLU A 207 21.67 14.24 -0.14
C GLU A 207 23.01 14.66 -0.75
N ALA A 208 24.13 14.39 -0.06
CA ALA A 208 25.47 14.65 -0.58
C ALA A 208 25.72 13.87 -1.88
N LEU A 209 25.38 12.58 -1.92
CA LEU A 209 25.52 11.75 -3.13
C LEU A 209 24.62 12.21 -4.27
N ARG A 210 23.43 12.72 -3.97
CA ARG A 210 22.56 13.35 -4.97
C ARG A 210 23.19 14.63 -5.53
N HIS A 211 23.91 15.40 -4.72
CA HIS A 211 24.61 16.59 -5.16
C HIS A 211 25.82 16.26 -6.06
N GLU A 212 26.62 15.25 -5.69
CA GLU A 212 27.79 14.81 -6.44
C GLU A 212 27.41 14.09 -7.76
N LEU A 213 26.34 13.29 -7.74
CA LEU A 213 25.87 12.51 -8.88
C LEU A 213 24.42 12.88 -9.31
N PRO A 214 24.14 14.14 -9.68
CA PRO A 214 22.77 14.66 -9.82
C PRO A 214 22.00 14.09 -11.02
N THR A 215 22.70 13.47 -11.97
CA THR A 215 22.09 12.78 -13.12
C THR A 215 21.87 11.30 -12.87
N LEU A 216 22.52 10.72 -11.86
CA LEU A 216 22.53 9.27 -11.60
C LEU A 216 21.80 8.89 -10.32
N VAL A 217 21.77 9.76 -9.30
CA VAL A 217 21.18 9.49 -7.99
C VAL A 217 19.85 10.22 -7.82
N VAL A 218 18.89 9.56 -7.18
CA VAL A 218 17.66 10.15 -6.65
C VAL A 218 17.44 9.64 -5.24
N SER A 219 17.07 10.52 -4.31
CA SER A 219 16.77 10.16 -2.91
C SER A 219 15.27 10.20 -2.63
N GLU A 220 14.47 10.78 -3.54
CA GLU A 220 13.02 10.81 -3.47
C GLU A 220 12.38 9.48 -3.89
N MET A 221 11.40 9.04 -3.13
CA MET A 221 10.70 7.77 -3.37
C MET A 221 9.80 7.77 -4.62
N ARG A 222 9.63 8.89 -5.33
CA ARG A 222 8.76 8.99 -6.52
C ARG A 222 9.33 8.16 -7.68
N LYS A 223 8.60 7.12 -8.12
CA LYS A 223 9.05 6.21 -9.20
C LYS A 223 9.31 6.91 -10.54
N SER A 224 8.58 7.99 -10.86
CA SER A 224 8.78 8.75 -12.09
C SER A 224 10.15 9.43 -12.17
N LEU A 225 10.79 9.69 -11.03
CA LEU A 225 12.12 10.29 -10.96
C LEU A 225 13.24 9.26 -11.05
N ARG A 226 12.92 7.96 -11.18
CA ARG A 226 13.90 6.85 -11.16
C ARG A 226 14.32 6.38 -12.56
N VAL A 227 13.70 6.88 -13.62
CA VAL A 227 14.11 6.52 -14.99
C VAL A 227 15.55 6.99 -15.21
N ASP A 228 16.40 6.08 -15.67
CA ASP A 228 17.84 6.26 -15.88
C ASP A 228 18.62 6.68 -14.62
N ARG A 229 18.07 6.39 -13.43
CA ARG A 229 18.67 6.73 -12.13
C ARG A 229 18.65 5.56 -11.15
N VAL A 230 19.51 5.66 -10.14
CA VAL A 230 19.57 4.77 -8.97
C VAL A 230 18.90 5.48 -7.80
N LEU A 231 17.88 4.83 -7.22
CA LEU A 231 17.32 5.26 -5.96
C LEU A 231 18.30 4.93 -4.85
N LEU A 232 18.61 5.94 -4.04
CA LEU A 232 19.36 5.79 -2.81
C LEU A 232 18.39 5.85 -1.62
N ASP A 233 17.91 4.69 -1.17
CA ASP A 233 16.99 4.57 -0.04
C ASP A 233 17.76 4.52 1.29
N TRP A 234 17.86 5.68 1.93
CA TRP A 234 18.42 5.86 3.27
C TRP A 234 17.43 5.47 4.40
N SER A 235 16.14 5.31 4.08
CA SER A 235 15.08 5.15 5.09
C SER A 235 15.14 3.79 5.82
N GLN A 236 15.91 2.84 5.27
CA GLN A 236 16.19 1.52 5.87
C GLN A 236 16.90 1.59 7.23
N ASN A 237 17.44 2.76 7.62
CA ASN A 237 18.05 3.01 8.93
C ASN A 237 17.04 3.37 10.02
N ASN A 238 15.76 3.56 9.67
CA ASN A 238 14.71 3.75 10.67
C ASN A 238 14.54 2.48 11.52
N ALA A 239 14.43 2.63 12.84
CA ALA A 239 14.29 1.53 13.79
C ALA A 239 13.16 0.53 13.48
N ARG A 240 12.10 0.99 12.79
CA ARG A 240 10.92 0.18 12.45
C ARG A 240 11.05 -0.57 11.12
N LYS A 241 12.12 -0.32 10.36
CA LYS A 241 12.39 -0.94 9.06
C LYS A 241 13.30 -2.16 9.23
N THR A 242 13.19 -3.09 8.28
CA THR A 242 14.04 -4.26 8.18
C THR A 242 14.54 -4.38 6.76
N THR A 243 15.79 -4.79 6.61
CA THR A 243 16.45 -5.00 5.31
C THR A 243 16.81 -6.48 5.19
N ILE A 244 16.89 -7.02 3.97
CA ILE A 244 17.34 -8.39 3.76
C ILE A 244 18.68 -8.61 4.46
N CYS A 245 18.77 -9.68 5.24
CA CYS A 245 20.00 -10.06 5.91
C CYS A 245 21.01 -10.54 4.87
N PRO A 246 22.28 -10.09 4.94
CA PRO A 246 23.34 -10.71 4.15
C PRO A 246 23.37 -12.24 4.33
N TRP A 247 23.68 -12.94 3.25
CA TRP A 247 23.59 -14.39 3.06
C TRP A 247 22.18 -14.98 2.99
N SER A 248 21.12 -14.18 3.15
CA SER A 248 19.76 -14.69 2.95
C SER A 248 19.45 -14.92 1.46
N LEU A 249 18.73 -15.99 1.15
CA LEU A 249 18.16 -16.21 -0.18
C LEU A 249 17.11 -15.14 -0.51
N ARG A 250 16.78 -15.02 -1.80
CA ARG A 250 15.72 -14.16 -2.34
C ARG A 250 14.65 -15.01 -2.99
N GLY A 251 13.39 -14.73 -2.68
CA GLY A 251 12.25 -15.43 -3.29
C GLY A 251 11.98 -14.93 -4.72
N ARG A 252 12.92 -15.21 -5.62
CA ARG A 252 12.89 -14.89 -7.06
C ARG A 252 12.77 -16.17 -7.89
N LEU A 253 12.70 -16.04 -9.20
CA LEU A 253 12.61 -17.19 -10.12
C LEU A 253 13.80 -18.15 -10.00
N THR A 254 14.98 -17.61 -9.69
CA THR A 254 16.20 -18.35 -9.38
C THR A 254 16.62 -18.03 -7.94
N PRO A 255 17.31 -18.95 -7.24
CA PRO A 255 17.62 -18.79 -5.82
C PRO A 255 18.85 -17.90 -5.61
N THR A 256 18.69 -16.61 -5.88
CA THR A 256 19.74 -15.61 -5.66
C THR A 256 19.92 -15.26 -4.18
N VAL A 257 21.08 -14.70 -3.85
CA VAL A 257 21.53 -14.44 -2.49
C VAL A 257 21.81 -12.96 -2.29
N ALA A 258 21.48 -12.42 -1.12
CA ALA A 258 22.04 -11.15 -0.64
C ALA A 258 23.53 -11.34 -0.27
N ALA A 259 24.41 -11.45 -1.26
CA ALA A 259 25.79 -11.88 -1.08
C ALA A 259 26.74 -10.69 -0.83
N PRO A 260 27.48 -10.66 0.29
CA PRO A 260 28.62 -9.77 0.47
C PRO A 260 29.66 -9.95 -0.63
N ARG A 261 30.25 -8.86 -1.09
CA ARG A 261 31.26 -8.81 -2.15
C ARG A 261 32.50 -8.07 -1.67
N ASP A 262 33.64 -8.42 -2.22
CA ASP A 262 34.82 -7.56 -2.13
C ASP A 262 34.69 -6.42 -3.14
N TRP A 263 35.35 -5.29 -2.85
CA TRP A 263 35.28 -4.11 -3.71
C TRP A 263 35.81 -4.39 -5.12
N ASP A 264 36.87 -5.18 -5.25
CA ASP A 264 37.47 -5.50 -6.54
C ASP A 264 36.53 -6.36 -7.41
N GLU A 265 35.64 -7.15 -6.79
CA GLU A 265 34.63 -7.91 -7.54
C GLU A 265 33.59 -7.01 -8.19
N LEU A 266 33.37 -5.80 -7.66
CA LEU A 266 32.42 -4.86 -8.26
C LEU A 266 32.92 -4.28 -9.58
N ASP A 267 34.23 -4.38 -9.85
CA ASP A 267 34.85 -3.90 -11.08
C ASP A 267 34.77 -4.94 -12.22
N ASP A 268 34.33 -6.16 -11.91
CA ASP A 268 34.15 -7.21 -12.91
C ASP A 268 33.06 -6.78 -13.93
N PRO A 269 33.38 -6.70 -15.24
CA PRO A 269 32.39 -6.37 -16.26
C PRO A 269 31.22 -7.37 -16.34
N GLN A 270 31.40 -8.58 -15.79
CA GLN A 270 30.40 -9.65 -15.66
C GLN A 270 29.70 -9.68 -14.30
N LEU A 271 29.85 -8.64 -13.47
CA LEU A 271 29.18 -8.54 -12.17
C LEU A 271 27.69 -8.88 -12.27
N ALA A 272 27.29 -9.90 -11.52
CA ALA A 272 25.93 -10.37 -11.41
C ALA A 272 25.54 -10.61 -9.95
N GLN A 273 24.23 -10.71 -9.73
CA GLN A 273 23.69 -11.27 -8.49
C GLN A 273 24.11 -12.75 -8.41
N LEU A 274 24.56 -13.21 -7.24
CA LEU A 274 24.97 -14.59 -7.06
C LEU A 274 23.77 -15.49 -6.75
N SER A 275 23.72 -16.67 -7.34
CA SER A 275 22.85 -17.76 -6.93
C SER A 275 23.40 -18.49 -5.70
N LEU A 276 22.56 -19.31 -5.05
CA LEU A 276 23.02 -20.16 -3.96
C LEU A 276 24.12 -21.12 -4.41
N HIS A 277 24.10 -21.58 -5.67
CA HIS A 277 25.12 -22.46 -6.22
C HIS A 277 26.45 -21.73 -6.37
N ASP A 278 26.43 -20.51 -6.92
CA ASP A 278 27.64 -19.68 -7.04
C ASP A 278 28.27 -19.40 -5.67
N VAL A 279 27.44 -19.19 -4.64
CA VAL A 279 27.93 -18.99 -3.26
C VAL A 279 28.56 -20.27 -2.69
N LEU A 280 27.94 -21.43 -2.88
CA LEU A 280 28.49 -22.71 -2.42
C LEU A 280 29.82 -23.02 -3.11
N ASP A 281 29.90 -22.84 -4.43
CA ASP A 281 31.13 -23.04 -5.21
C ASP A 281 32.28 -22.15 -4.70
N ARG A 282 31.97 -20.91 -4.31
CA ARG A 282 32.95 -19.98 -3.71
C ARG A 282 33.42 -20.43 -2.34
N LEU A 283 32.53 -20.97 -1.51
CA LEU A 283 32.89 -21.48 -0.19
C LEU A 283 33.83 -22.69 -0.32
N ASP A 284 33.55 -23.61 -1.22
CA ASP A 284 34.40 -24.78 -1.47
C ASP A 284 35.81 -24.39 -1.97
N GLN A 285 35.89 -23.38 -2.84
CA GLN A 285 37.18 -22.83 -3.29
C GLN A 285 37.96 -22.15 -2.17
N SER A 286 37.28 -21.48 -1.23
CA SER A 286 37.92 -20.85 -0.06
C SER A 286 38.45 -21.87 0.96
N ILE A 287 37.80 -23.04 1.06
CA ILE A 287 38.26 -24.16 1.89
C ILE A 287 39.45 -24.88 1.23
N GLY A 288 39.47 -24.96 -0.11
CA GLY A 288 40.62 -25.46 -0.87
C GLY A 288 41.84 -24.53 -0.86
N ASN A 289 41.63 -23.22 -0.77
CA ASN A 289 42.68 -22.20 -0.69
C ASN A 289 42.81 -21.68 0.75
N GLY A 290 43.42 -22.50 1.63
CA GLY A 290 43.57 -22.22 3.06
C GLY A 290 43.89 -20.76 3.40
N SER A 291 42.86 -20.03 3.82
CA SER A 291 42.96 -18.71 4.43
C SER A 291 41.81 -18.60 5.45
N GLY A 292 42.19 -18.41 6.71
CA GLY A 292 41.37 -18.65 7.90
C GLY A 292 40.21 -17.68 8.16
N PRO A 293 39.46 -17.89 9.24
CA PRO A 293 38.26 -17.13 9.55
C PRO A 293 38.59 -15.71 10.05
N VAL A 294 37.76 -14.75 9.64
CA VAL A 294 37.72 -13.39 10.21
C VAL A 294 37.05 -13.47 11.59
N GLU A 295 37.76 -13.06 12.63
CA GLU A 295 37.41 -13.21 14.06
C GLU A 295 36.16 -12.41 14.50
N GLY A 296 35.40 -13.00 15.44
CA GLY A 296 34.38 -12.33 16.26
C GLY A 296 33.97 -13.18 17.48
N THR A 297 34.33 -12.73 18.68
CA THR A 297 34.44 -13.46 19.96
C THR A 297 33.13 -13.68 20.78
N GLY A 298 32.92 -14.93 21.26
CA GLY A 298 32.32 -15.41 22.55
C GLY A 298 30.89 -15.01 22.98
N GLY A 299 30.01 -15.81 23.61
CA GLY A 299 30.00 -17.18 24.16
C GLY A 299 29.18 -17.25 25.47
N ARG A 300 28.24 -18.22 25.60
CA ARG A 300 27.86 -19.06 26.80
C ARG A 300 26.35 -19.39 26.95
N ASP A 301 26.10 -20.68 27.22
CA ASP A 301 24.83 -21.43 27.42
C ASP A 301 24.06 -21.15 28.72
N LEU A 302 22.74 -21.46 28.75
CA LEU A 302 21.96 -21.99 29.89
C LEU A 302 20.59 -22.60 29.43
N PRO A 303 19.93 -23.52 30.21
CA PRO A 303 19.07 -24.63 29.74
C PRO A 303 17.54 -24.37 29.76
N PRO A 304 16.69 -25.28 29.18
CA PRO A 304 15.24 -25.05 29.03
C PRO A 304 14.38 -25.79 30.08
N PRO A 305 13.10 -25.39 30.25
CA PRO A 305 12.09 -26.35 30.67
C PRO A 305 10.88 -26.48 29.71
N ALA A 306 10.50 -27.75 29.57
CA ALA A 306 9.20 -28.40 29.29
C ALA A 306 7.92 -27.60 29.60
N ASP A 307 6.72 -27.89 29.11
CA ASP A 307 6.13 -28.80 28.10
C ASP A 307 4.62 -28.41 28.10
N ARG A 308 3.89 -28.76 27.02
CA ARG A 308 2.45 -29.12 26.95
C ARG A 308 1.52 -28.37 25.99
N ALA A 309 0.88 -29.24 25.19
CA ALA A 309 -0.54 -29.38 24.87
C ALA A 309 -1.19 -28.51 23.76
N ASP A 310 -1.62 -29.26 22.75
CA ASP A 310 -2.55 -28.95 21.65
C ASP A 310 -3.85 -28.27 22.09
N HIS A 311 -4.43 -27.43 21.22
CA HIS A 311 -5.85 -27.53 20.84
C HIS A 311 -6.15 -26.71 19.56
N ALA A 312 -7.11 -27.23 18.79
CA ALA A 312 -7.41 -26.96 17.38
C ALA A 312 -8.26 -25.70 17.07
N THR A 313 -8.29 -25.38 15.77
CA THR A 313 -8.88 -24.26 15.01
C THR A 313 -10.40 -24.03 15.10
N LEU A 314 -10.81 -22.76 15.05
CA LEU A 314 -12.17 -22.30 14.68
C LEU A 314 -12.10 -21.09 13.72
N ARG A 315 -12.98 -21.06 12.70
CA ARG A 315 -13.14 -20.01 11.66
C ARG A 315 -14.23 -18.98 12.06
N SER A 316 -14.17 -17.75 11.54
CA SER A 316 -15.10 -16.64 11.84
C SER A 316 -15.98 -16.20 10.65
N PRO A 317 -17.20 -15.65 10.87
CA PRO A 317 -18.17 -15.27 9.83
C PRO A 317 -17.87 -13.94 9.08
N GLU A 318 -18.45 -13.78 7.88
CA GLU A 318 -18.24 -12.61 6.98
C GLU A 318 -18.84 -11.30 7.52
N ARG A 319 -18.02 -10.22 7.52
CA ARG A 319 -18.40 -8.87 8.00
C ARG A 319 -18.79 -7.96 6.85
N SER A 320 -19.87 -7.19 6.99
CA SER A 320 -20.24 -6.13 6.04
C SER A 320 -19.64 -4.78 6.45
N TYR A 321 -19.17 -3.98 5.49
CA TYR A 321 -18.56 -2.66 5.73
C TYR A 321 -19.28 -1.57 4.95
N SER A 322 -19.60 -0.47 5.64
CA SER A 322 -20.12 0.76 5.04
C SER A 322 -19.06 1.87 5.08
N PRO A 323 -18.95 2.73 4.05
CA PRO A 323 -18.02 3.87 4.06
C PRO A 323 -18.22 4.80 5.26
N MET A 324 -17.13 5.19 5.92
CA MET A 324 -17.12 6.26 6.93
C MET A 324 -17.24 7.62 6.24
N LEU A 325 -17.95 8.56 6.86
CA LEU A 325 -18.27 9.85 6.24
C LEU A 325 -17.50 10.99 6.90
N ALA A 326 -16.93 11.87 6.06
CA ALA A 326 -16.27 13.08 6.52
C ALA A 326 -17.29 14.18 6.87
N THR A 327 -17.00 14.92 7.93
CA THR A 327 -17.72 16.14 8.33
C THR A 327 -17.15 17.35 7.59
N PRO A 328 -17.97 18.29 7.08
CA PRO A 328 -17.44 19.56 6.58
C PRO A 328 -16.65 20.31 7.66
N GLY A 329 -15.49 20.85 7.29
CA GLY A 329 -14.64 21.62 8.20
C GLY A 329 -14.19 22.95 7.60
N THR A 330 -13.36 23.66 8.34
CA THR A 330 -12.60 24.85 7.91
C THR A 330 -11.11 24.57 8.02
N LEU A 331 -10.26 25.34 7.34
CA LEU A 331 -8.81 25.26 7.51
C LEU A 331 -8.37 25.40 8.98
N ALA A 332 -9.01 26.31 9.73
CA ALA A 332 -8.75 26.49 11.15
C ALA A 332 -9.07 25.22 11.97
N SER A 333 -10.16 24.52 11.65
CA SER A 333 -10.56 23.27 12.33
C SER A 333 -9.61 22.10 12.07
N MET A 334 -8.77 22.20 11.04
CA MET A 334 -7.78 21.20 10.66
C MET A 334 -6.37 21.54 11.16
N SER A 335 -6.20 22.58 11.97
CA SER A 335 -4.88 22.98 12.46
C SER A 335 -4.30 22.01 13.50
N GLY A 336 -2.96 21.92 13.55
CA GLY A 336 -2.20 21.13 14.53
C GLY A 336 -1.59 19.82 14.00
N ALA A 337 -0.64 19.25 14.74
CA ALA A 337 0.18 18.10 14.33
C ALA A 337 -0.54 16.73 14.32
N GLY A 338 -1.83 16.69 14.69
CA GLY A 338 -2.63 15.47 14.83
C GLY A 338 -3.35 15.01 13.56
N TRP A 339 -3.14 15.69 12.42
CA TRP A 339 -3.85 15.46 11.17
C TRP A 339 -2.93 14.91 10.09
N ALA A 340 -3.46 14.04 9.26
CA ALA A 340 -2.92 13.70 7.95
C ALA A 340 -3.89 14.21 6.88
N TYR A 341 -3.36 14.76 5.81
CA TYR A 341 -4.15 15.40 4.76
C TYR A 341 -4.07 14.57 3.49
N GLU A 342 -5.19 14.07 3.03
CA GLU A 342 -5.29 13.37 1.76
C GLU A 342 -6.05 14.21 0.75
N MET A 343 -5.69 14.08 -0.52
CA MET A 343 -6.43 14.75 -1.57
C MET A 343 -7.86 14.24 -1.65
N LYS A 344 -8.81 15.16 -1.74
CA LYS A 344 -10.20 14.80 -2.02
C LYS A 344 -10.34 14.53 -3.51
N TRP A 345 -10.57 13.27 -3.84
CA TRP A 345 -10.87 12.82 -5.19
C TRP A 345 -12.33 13.15 -5.57
N ASP A 346 -12.56 13.18 -6.87
CA ASP A 346 -13.82 13.56 -7.52
C ASP A 346 -14.32 12.38 -8.37
N GLY A 347 -14.86 11.37 -7.69
CA GLY A 347 -15.29 10.10 -8.28
C GLY A 347 -16.39 9.40 -7.45
N ILE A 348 -16.48 8.07 -7.58
CA ILE A 348 -17.49 7.28 -6.84
C ILE A 348 -16.87 6.45 -5.73
N ARG A 349 -17.44 6.58 -4.53
CA ARG A 349 -16.99 5.84 -3.35
C ARG A 349 -17.36 4.36 -3.48
N VAL A 350 -16.36 3.48 -3.36
CA VAL A 350 -16.51 2.03 -3.52
C VAL A 350 -15.72 1.30 -2.44
N ILE A 351 -16.37 0.32 -1.82
CA ILE A 351 -15.69 -0.70 -1.01
C ILE A 351 -15.27 -1.83 -1.95
N ALA A 352 -13.96 -2.08 -2.04
CA ALA A 352 -13.42 -3.19 -2.81
C ALA A 352 -13.05 -4.33 -1.86
N ARG A 353 -13.77 -5.44 -1.95
CA ARG A 353 -13.46 -6.67 -1.23
C ARG A 353 -12.71 -7.62 -2.14
N VAL A 354 -11.50 -7.99 -1.74
CA VAL A 354 -10.72 -9.05 -2.37
C VAL A 354 -10.85 -10.31 -1.52
N ARG A 355 -11.37 -11.38 -2.12
CA ARG A 355 -11.49 -12.72 -1.51
C ARG A 355 -11.26 -13.79 -2.54
N ASP A 356 -10.48 -14.81 -2.20
CA ASP A 356 -10.26 -15.98 -3.06
C ASP A 356 -9.88 -15.58 -4.50
N HIS A 357 -9.00 -14.58 -4.62
CA HIS A 357 -8.55 -14.00 -5.90
C HIS A 357 -9.64 -13.36 -6.78
N THR A 358 -10.79 -13.06 -6.20
CA THR A 358 -11.86 -12.30 -6.84
C THR A 358 -12.02 -10.94 -6.17
N VAL A 359 -12.43 -9.93 -6.94
CA VAL A 359 -12.84 -8.64 -6.39
C VAL A 359 -14.35 -8.51 -6.47
N ARG A 360 -14.94 -8.00 -5.40
CA ARG A 360 -16.31 -7.50 -5.38
C ARG A 360 -16.29 -6.02 -5.03
N LEU A 361 -16.90 -5.21 -5.88
CA LEU A 361 -17.00 -3.76 -5.72
C LEU A 361 -18.41 -3.39 -5.30
N THR A 362 -18.53 -2.77 -4.13
CA THR A 362 -19.82 -2.31 -3.60
C THR A 362 -19.81 -0.79 -3.50
N SER A 363 -20.78 -0.13 -4.15
CA SER A 363 -20.95 1.32 -4.04
C SER A 363 -21.35 1.72 -2.63
N ARG A 364 -21.26 3.02 -2.31
CA ARG A 364 -21.75 3.58 -1.05
C ARG A 364 -23.20 3.20 -0.70
N GLY A 365 -24.08 3.08 -1.70
CA GLY A 365 -25.48 2.68 -1.51
C GLY A 365 -25.70 1.16 -1.39
N GLY A 366 -24.62 0.35 -1.33
CA GLY A 366 -24.71 -1.10 -1.22
C GLY A 366 -24.89 -1.84 -2.55
N ARG A 367 -24.86 -1.14 -3.70
CA ARG A 367 -25.02 -1.76 -5.02
C ARG A 367 -23.72 -2.42 -5.48
N ASP A 368 -23.82 -3.63 -5.99
CA ASP A 368 -22.69 -4.29 -6.66
C ASP A 368 -22.40 -3.60 -8.00
N VAL A 369 -21.19 -3.09 -8.17
CA VAL A 369 -20.73 -2.38 -9.37
C VAL A 369 -19.55 -3.10 -10.04
N THR A 370 -19.30 -4.36 -9.67
CA THR A 370 -18.16 -5.15 -10.16
C THR A 370 -18.17 -5.28 -11.69
N ALA A 371 -19.33 -5.60 -12.26
CA ALA A 371 -19.48 -5.77 -13.70
C ALA A 371 -19.30 -4.46 -14.50
N THR A 372 -19.55 -3.31 -13.87
CA THR A 372 -19.40 -1.99 -14.50
C THR A 372 -17.92 -1.61 -14.70
N TYR A 373 -17.03 -2.09 -13.83
CA TYR A 373 -15.60 -1.76 -13.83
C TYR A 373 -14.73 -3.03 -13.92
N PRO A 374 -14.83 -3.82 -15.01
CA PRO A 374 -14.12 -5.09 -15.14
C PRO A 374 -12.60 -4.95 -15.05
N GLU A 375 -12.03 -3.80 -15.46
CA GLU A 375 -10.61 -3.51 -15.36
C GLU A 375 -10.09 -3.53 -13.91
N LEU A 376 -10.96 -3.25 -12.92
CA LEU A 376 -10.61 -3.29 -11.50
C LEU A 376 -10.51 -4.72 -10.94
N ALA A 377 -10.88 -5.76 -11.71
CA ALA A 377 -10.58 -7.15 -11.36
C ALA A 377 -9.08 -7.39 -11.14
N GLN A 378 -8.23 -6.57 -11.78
CA GLN A 378 -6.78 -6.61 -11.59
C GLN A 378 -6.37 -6.27 -10.14
N ILE A 379 -7.23 -5.64 -9.33
CA ILE A 379 -6.98 -5.45 -7.89
C ILE A 379 -6.77 -6.81 -7.23
N ALA A 380 -7.63 -7.79 -7.48
CA ALA A 380 -7.52 -9.12 -6.89
C ALA A 380 -6.32 -9.91 -7.44
N ALA A 381 -5.98 -9.73 -8.72
CA ALA A 381 -4.79 -10.35 -9.32
C ALA A 381 -3.47 -9.82 -8.74
N ARG A 382 -3.49 -8.60 -8.19
CA ARG A 382 -2.32 -7.93 -7.61
C ARG A 382 -2.29 -7.99 -6.09
N ALA A 383 -3.44 -8.13 -5.45
CA ALA A 383 -3.56 -8.26 -4.00
C ALA A 383 -2.98 -9.61 -3.55
N GLY A 384 -1.99 -9.56 -2.65
CA GLY A 384 -1.34 -10.76 -2.11
C GLY A 384 -2.08 -11.40 -0.93
N VAL A 385 -3.15 -10.76 -0.46
CA VAL A 385 -3.96 -11.21 0.67
C VAL A 385 -5.42 -10.86 0.43
N ASP A 386 -6.32 -11.57 1.11
CA ASP A 386 -7.70 -11.13 1.24
C ASP A 386 -7.75 -9.79 1.97
N MET A 387 -8.56 -8.86 1.48
CA MET A 387 -8.66 -7.53 2.07
C MET A 387 -9.99 -6.86 1.77
N VAL A 388 -10.32 -5.84 2.56
CA VAL A 388 -11.39 -4.90 2.28
C VAL A 388 -10.81 -3.49 2.25
N LEU A 389 -10.91 -2.84 1.10
CA LEU A 389 -10.42 -1.49 0.85
C LEU A 389 -11.58 -0.52 0.79
N ASP A 390 -11.38 0.66 1.38
CA ASP A 390 -12.22 1.82 1.13
C ASP A 390 -11.48 2.73 0.15
N GLY A 391 -12.12 3.04 -0.97
CA GLY A 391 -11.51 3.78 -2.06
C GLY A 391 -12.51 4.52 -2.93
N GLU A 392 -11.99 5.21 -3.93
CA GLU A 392 -12.78 5.96 -4.90
C GLU A 392 -12.39 5.58 -6.32
N VAL A 393 -13.37 5.28 -7.16
CA VAL A 393 -13.14 5.06 -8.59
C VAL A 393 -13.19 6.40 -9.30
N VAL A 394 -12.12 6.75 -10.01
CA VAL A 394 -11.97 8.00 -10.75
C VAL A 394 -11.65 7.72 -12.22
N ALA A 395 -12.08 8.60 -13.12
CA ALA A 395 -11.56 8.68 -14.48
C ALA A 395 -10.61 9.88 -14.58
N ILE A 396 -9.51 9.74 -15.30
CA ILE A 396 -8.52 10.82 -15.46
C ILE A 396 -8.64 11.42 -16.86
N GLY A 397 -8.95 12.71 -16.94
CA GLY A 397 -9.00 13.50 -18.16
C GLY A 397 -7.97 14.63 -18.13
N SER A 398 -7.17 14.79 -19.19
CA SER A 398 -6.12 15.83 -19.27
C SER A 398 -5.18 15.88 -18.05
N GLY A 399 -4.87 14.72 -17.47
CA GLY A 399 -3.94 14.59 -16.33
C GLY A 399 -4.55 14.79 -14.93
N ARG A 400 -5.86 15.03 -14.81
CA ARG A 400 -6.55 15.19 -13.51
C ARG A 400 -7.87 14.40 -13.45
N PRO A 401 -8.45 14.15 -12.26
CA PRO A 401 -9.78 13.56 -12.16
C PRO A 401 -10.82 14.38 -12.94
N ASP A 402 -11.63 13.68 -13.72
CA ASP A 402 -12.72 14.26 -14.52
C ASP A 402 -14.01 13.47 -14.27
N PHE A 403 -14.86 14.03 -13.42
CA PHE A 403 -16.13 13.42 -13.06
C PHE A 403 -17.09 13.29 -14.26
N ALA A 404 -17.12 14.30 -15.14
CA ALA A 404 -17.97 14.27 -16.32
C ALA A 404 -17.56 13.14 -17.29
N LEU A 405 -16.26 12.88 -17.38
CA LEU A 405 -15.72 11.73 -18.09
C LEU A 405 -16.13 10.40 -17.42
N LEU A 406 -16.01 10.30 -16.10
CA LEU A 406 -16.39 9.10 -15.33
C LEU A 406 -17.88 8.75 -15.50
N GLN A 407 -18.76 9.73 -15.60
CA GLN A 407 -20.20 9.49 -15.81
C GLN A 407 -20.50 8.60 -17.02
N ARG A 408 -19.67 8.63 -18.07
CA ARG A 408 -19.82 7.74 -19.24
C ARG A 408 -19.72 6.26 -18.89
N ARG A 409 -19.07 5.93 -17.76
CA ARG A 409 -18.90 4.57 -17.25
C ARG A 409 -20.04 4.15 -16.31
N MET A 410 -20.83 5.08 -15.82
CA MET A 410 -21.87 4.80 -14.83
C MET A 410 -23.11 4.18 -15.48
N ASN A 411 -23.82 3.32 -14.73
CA ASN A 411 -25.07 2.65 -15.13
C ASN A 411 -25.02 1.81 -16.40
N LEU A 412 -23.84 1.54 -16.95
CA LEU A 412 -23.72 0.63 -18.08
C LEU A 412 -24.14 -0.78 -17.66
N THR A 413 -25.08 -1.36 -18.40
CA THR A 413 -25.57 -2.74 -18.23
C THR A 413 -25.20 -3.63 -19.42
N GLY A 414 -25.00 -3.05 -20.60
CA GLY A 414 -24.63 -3.77 -21.82
C GLY A 414 -23.15 -4.17 -21.84
N ALA A 415 -22.86 -5.47 -21.86
CA ALA A 415 -21.48 -5.99 -21.83
C ALA A 415 -20.59 -5.48 -22.99
N GLY A 416 -21.17 -5.17 -24.15
CA GLY A 416 -20.46 -4.57 -25.29
C GLY A 416 -19.98 -3.15 -24.99
N ASP A 417 -20.88 -2.29 -24.50
CA ASP A 417 -20.54 -0.91 -24.13
C ASP A 417 -19.59 -0.86 -22.94
N ILE A 418 -19.74 -1.75 -21.96
CA ILE A 418 -18.82 -1.86 -20.82
C ILE A 418 -17.39 -2.16 -21.30
N ARG A 419 -17.20 -3.15 -22.18
CA ARG A 419 -15.88 -3.51 -22.72
C ARG A 419 -15.28 -2.41 -23.60
N ARG A 420 -16.10 -1.75 -24.42
CA ARG A 420 -15.64 -0.66 -25.27
C ARG A 420 -15.20 0.54 -24.43
N LEU A 421 -16.07 0.96 -23.49
CA LEU A 421 -15.80 2.13 -22.65
C LEU A 421 -14.71 1.87 -21.61
N SER A 422 -14.37 0.62 -21.25
CA SER A 422 -13.25 0.35 -20.34
C SER A 422 -11.89 0.66 -20.97
N VAL A 423 -11.84 0.66 -22.30
CA VAL A 423 -10.66 1.04 -23.07
C VAL A 423 -10.70 2.54 -23.39
N GLU A 424 -11.84 3.08 -23.81
CA GLU A 424 -11.96 4.51 -24.14
C GLU A 424 -11.87 5.43 -22.91
N VAL A 425 -12.36 4.96 -21.77
CA VAL A 425 -12.42 5.72 -20.51
C VAL A 425 -11.98 4.81 -19.36
N PRO A 426 -10.66 4.52 -19.26
CA PRO A 426 -10.14 3.68 -18.19
C PRO A 426 -10.32 4.37 -16.83
N VAL A 427 -10.65 3.59 -15.82
CA VAL A 427 -10.78 4.07 -14.43
C VAL A 427 -9.61 3.63 -13.57
N THR A 428 -9.36 4.40 -12.50
CA THR A 428 -8.38 4.08 -11.46
C THR A 428 -9.09 4.02 -10.11
N PHE A 429 -8.78 3.02 -9.30
CA PHE A 429 -9.23 2.91 -7.92
C PHE A 429 -8.22 3.57 -6.98
N MET A 430 -8.60 4.69 -6.37
CA MET A 430 -7.84 5.42 -5.36
C MET A 430 -8.16 4.83 -3.98
N ALA A 431 -7.35 3.87 -3.52
CA ALA A 431 -7.49 3.25 -2.21
C ALA A 431 -6.86 4.15 -1.13
N PHE A 432 -7.64 4.57 -0.14
CA PHE A 432 -7.16 5.48 0.92
C PHE A 432 -7.43 4.95 2.34
N ASP A 433 -8.07 3.79 2.49
CA ASP A 433 -8.18 3.11 3.79
C ASP A 433 -8.27 1.58 3.61
N LEU A 434 -7.84 0.84 4.63
CA LEU A 434 -7.84 -0.62 4.69
C LEU A 434 -8.65 -1.05 5.91
N LEU A 435 -9.81 -1.69 5.66
CA LEU A 435 -10.79 -2.04 6.69
C LEU A 435 -10.59 -3.45 7.21
N GLU A 436 -10.09 -4.34 6.37
CA GLU A 436 -9.86 -5.75 6.69
C GLU A 436 -8.64 -6.26 5.93
N ALA A 437 -7.82 -7.11 6.57
CA ALA A 437 -6.75 -7.86 5.91
C ALA A 437 -6.66 -9.27 6.51
N GLU A 438 -6.61 -10.31 5.68
CA GLU A 438 -6.49 -11.72 6.10
C GLU A 438 -7.54 -12.17 7.14
N GLY A 439 -8.77 -11.65 7.02
CA GLY A 439 -9.84 -11.95 7.98
C GLY A 439 -9.78 -11.14 9.29
N GLN A 440 -8.77 -10.29 9.48
CA GLN A 440 -8.66 -9.40 10.62
C GLN A 440 -9.34 -8.07 10.33
N ASP A 441 -10.28 -7.70 11.19
CA ASP A 441 -10.93 -6.40 11.15
C ASP A 441 -9.98 -5.32 11.69
N LEU A 442 -9.63 -4.37 10.82
CA LEU A 442 -8.71 -3.28 11.12
C LEU A 442 -9.44 -2.00 11.51
N THR A 443 -10.78 -1.95 11.44
CA THR A 443 -11.54 -0.71 11.73
C THR A 443 -11.30 -0.15 13.13
N GLY A 444 -10.95 -1.04 14.07
CA GLY A 444 -10.49 -0.66 15.39
C GLY A 444 -9.15 0.08 15.41
N GLN A 445 -8.22 -0.18 14.49
CA GLN A 445 -6.88 0.42 14.53
C GLN A 445 -6.91 1.93 14.25
N THR A 446 -5.84 2.64 14.60
CA THR A 446 -5.70 4.07 14.26
C THR A 446 -5.53 4.27 12.75
N TYR A 447 -5.81 5.47 12.27
CA TYR A 447 -5.60 5.82 10.86
C TYR A 447 -4.16 5.56 10.44
N ASP A 448 -3.15 5.96 11.23
CA ASP A 448 -1.73 5.76 10.88
C ASP A 448 -1.40 4.25 10.72
N GLU A 449 -1.97 3.38 11.55
CA GLU A 449 -1.75 1.93 11.48
C GLU A 449 -2.40 1.32 10.23
N ARG A 450 -3.69 1.62 9.99
CA ARG A 450 -4.40 1.16 8.78
C ARG A 450 -3.73 1.69 7.51
N ARG A 451 -3.25 2.94 7.57
CA ARG A 451 -2.56 3.60 6.46
C ARG A 451 -1.22 2.94 6.15
N ALA A 452 -0.43 2.62 7.17
CA ALA A 452 0.83 1.90 6.98
C ALA A 452 0.60 0.51 6.38
N LEU A 453 -0.43 -0.22 6.84
CA LEU A 453 -0.81 -1.51 6.27
C LEU A 453 -1.34 -1.38 4.83
N LEU A 454 -2.14 -0.35 4.55
CA LEU A 454 -2.62 -0.05 3.19
C LEU A 454 -1.45 0.13 2.22
N GLU A 455 -0.44 0.92 2.61
CA GLU A 455 0.74 1.19 1.78
C GLU A 455 1.64 -0.03 1.59
N ASP A 456 1.70 -0.92 2.59
CA ASP A 456 2.48 -2.17 2.53
C ASP A 456 1.78 -3.25 1.69
N LEU A 457 0.47 -3.42 1.86
CA LEU A 457 -0.29 -4.53 1.30
C LEU A 457 -0.90 -4.24 -0.09
N VAL A 458 -1.15 -2.96 -0.42
CA VAL A 458 -1.77 -2.60 -1.71
C VAL A 458 -0.72 -2.14 -2.71
N PRO A 459 -0.44 -2.93 -3.76
CA PRO A 459 0.61 -2.62 -4.73
C PRO A 459 0.19 -1.49 -5.68
N SER A 460 0.44 -0.26 -5.27
CA SER A 460 0.16 0.97 -6.03
C SER A 460 0.80 0.94 -7.42
N GLY A 461 -0.03 1.09 -8.45
CA GLY A 461 0.32 1.08 -9.87
C GLY A 461 -0.77 0.45 -10.75
N GLY A 462 -0.83 0.87 -12.01
CA GLY A 462 -1.88 0.43 -12.93
C GLY A 462 -3.25 0.95 -12.52
N VAL A 463 -4.24 0.06 -12.40
CA VAL A 463 -5.63 0.41 -12.09
C VAL A 463 -5.92 0.69 -10.61
N VAL A 464 -4.94 0.51 -9.73
CA VAL A 464 -5.04 0.81 -8.29
C VAL A 464 -3.93 1.76 -7.88
N GLN A 465 -4.27 2.78 -7.11
CA GLN A 465 -3.31 3.71 -6.52
C GLN A 465 -3.60 3.90 -5.05
N VAL A 466 -2.55 3.97 -4.24
CA VAL A 466 -2.60 4.43 -2.86
C VAL A 466 -2.09 5.87 -2.84
N PRO A 467 -2.97 6.89 -2.78
CA PRO A 467 -2.55 8.28 -2.90
C PRO A 467 -1.89 8.77 -1.62
N LEU A 468 -0.79 9.50 -1.72
CA LEU A 468 0.00 9.94 -0.56
C LEU A 468 -0.81 10.73 0.47
N ALA A 469 -0.50 10.52 1.75
CA ALA A 469 -0.91 11.40 2.82
C ALA A 469 0.14 12.51 3.01
N HIS A 470 -0.31 13.76 3.00
CA HIS A 470 0.51 14.92 3.33
C HIS A 470 0.50 15.15 4.84
N HIS A 471 1.66 15.49 5.41
CA HIS A 471 1.87 15.66 6.85
C HIS A 471 2.34 17.06 7.25
N GLY A 472 2.38 18.01 6.31
CA GLY A 472 2.61 19.42 6.58
C GLY A 472 1.36 20.11 7.11
N SER A 473 1.08 21.32 6.66
CA SER A 473 -0.07 22.10 7.10
C SER A 473 -1.31 21.88 6.24
N ALA A 474 -2.50 22.16 6.80
CA ALA A 474 -3.76 22.16 6.06
C ALA A 474 -3.75 23.18 4.90
N ALA A 475 -3.05 24.30 5.07
CA ALA A 475 -2.92 25.34 4.05
C ALA A 475 -2.10 24.84 2.86
N GLU A 476 -0.91 24.27 3.10
CA GLU A 476 -0.08 23.66 2.05
C GLU A 476 -0.82 22.54 1.32
N ALA A 477 -1.55 21.69 2.04
CA ALA A 477 -2.37 20.64 1.43
C ALA A 477 -3.45 21.22 0.49
N MET A 478 -4.08 22.32 0.87
CA MET A 478 -5.06 23.01 0.04
C MET A 478 -4.43 23.69 -1.17
N GLU A 479 -3.24 24.28 -1.04
CA GLU A 479 -2.49 24.85 -2.16
C GLU A 479 -2.12 23.76 -3.19
N ILE A 480 -1.57 22.63 -2.72
CA ILE A 480 -1.28 21.45 -3.57
C ILE A 480 -2.56 20.97 -4.28
N SER A 481 -3.67 20.90 -3.54
CA SER A 481 -4.97 20.51 -4.10
C SER A 481 -5.43 21.48 -5.20
N ALA A 482 -5.23 22.79 -5.02
CA ALA A 482 -5.57 23.81 -6.01
C ALA A 482 -4.70 23.72 -7.27
N GLU A 483 -3.38 23.57 -7.11
CA GLU A 483 -2.43 23.41 -8.22
C GLU A 483 -2.74 22.18 -9.07
N LEU A 484 -3.15 21.09 -8.43
CA LEU A 484 -3.56 19.85 -9.10
C LEU A 484 -5.00 19.90 -9.63
N GLY A 485 -5.74 20.98 -9.37
CA GLY A 485 -7.12 21.15 -9.79
C GLY A 485 -8.09 20.10 -9.23
N LEU A 486 -7.84 19.65 -7.99
CA LEU A 486 -8.64 18.64 -7.29
C LEU A 486 -9.83 19.26 -6.54
N GLU A 487 -10.73 18.45 -5.97
CA GLU A 487 -11.94 18.97 -5.31
C GLU A 487 -11.62 19.69 -3.99
N GLY A 488 -10.57 19.23 -3.30
CA GLY A 488 -10.16 19.74 -2.00
C GLY A 488 -9.29 18.75 -1.24
N VAL A 489 -9.43 18.74 0.08
CA VAL A 489 -8.65 17.93 1.01
C VAL A 489 -9.56 17.26 2.03
N VAL A 490 -9.24 16.01 2.38
CA VAL A 490 -9.78 15.31 3.55
C VAL A 490 -8.68 15.24 4.59
N ALA A 491 -8.88 15.90 5.73
CA ALA A 491 -8.03 15.76 6.90
C ALA A 491 -8.54 14.60 7.75
N LYS A 492 -7.67 13.64 8.08
CA LYS A 492 -7.96 12.50 8.94
C LYS A 492 -7.13 12.60 10.20
N ARG A 493 -7.76 12.48 11.38
CA ARG A 493 -7.05 12.43 12.65
C ARG A 493 -6.20 11.16 12.68
N ARG A 494 -4.90 11.33 12.89
CA ARG A 494 -3.91 10.25 12.82
C ARG A 494 -4.19 9.10 13.78
N THR A 495 -4.74 9.43 14.95
CA THR A 495 -5.12 8.49 16.01
C THR A 495 -6.57 7.98 15.93
N SER A 496 -7.34 8.35 14.89
CA SER A 496 -8.75 7.99 14.81
C SER A 496 -8.99 6.57 14.30
N ARG A 497 -10.01 5.92 14.88
CA ARG A 497 -10.54 4.65 14.43
C ARG A 497 -11.46 4.85 13.23
N TYR A 498 -11.68 3.80 12.45
CA TYR A 498 -12.65 3.81 11.37
C TYR A 498 -14.02 3.43 11.93
N HIS A 499 -15.05 4.22 11.63
CA HIS A 499 -16.41 3.98 12.09
C HIS A 499 -17.33 3.74 10.88
N PRO A 500 -17.59 2.47 10.52
CA PRO A 500 -18.36 2.13 9.33
C PRO A 500 -19.74 2.81 9.32
N GLY A 501 -20.07 3.50 8.23
CA GLY A 501 -21.37 4.18 8.07
C GLY A 501 -21.58 5.44 8.91
N VAL A 502 -20.61 5.83 9.76
CA VAL A 502 -20.76 6.98 10.66
C VAL A 502 -20.12 8.23 10.06
N ARG A 503 -20.80 9.38 10.19
CA ARG A 503 -20.20 10.69 9.97
C ARG A 503 -19.43 11.13 11.21
N SER A 504 -18.15 11.43 11.06
CA SER A 504 -17.27 11.72 12.19
C SER A 504 -16.47 13.00 11.98
N SER A 505 -16.22 13.73 13.06
CA SER A 505 -15.30 14.89 13.10
C SER A 505 -13.83 14.48 13.11
N SER A 506 -13.54 13.19 13.19
CA SER A 506 -12.18 12.66 12.98
C SER A 506 -11.75 12.72 11.51
N TRP A 507 -12.72 12.85 10.59
CA TRP A 507 -12.48 13.09 9.17
C TRP A 507 -13.15 14.41 8.81
N LEU A 508 -12.35 15.41 8.49
CA LEU A 508 -12.84 16.72 8.07
C LEU A 508 -12.61 16.88 6.57
N LYS A 509 -13.57 17.45 5.84
CA LYS A 509 -13.42 17.80 4.43
C LYS A 509 -13.49 19.31 4.22
N VAL A 510 -12.56 19.85 3.43
CA VAL A 510 -12.59 21.23 2.93
C VAL A 510 -12.48 21.15 1.42
N LYS A 511 -13.38 21.85 0.71
CA LYS A 511 -13.43 21.89 -0.75
C LYS A 511 -13.07 23.31 -1.23
N HIS A 512 -12.51 23.41 -2.43
CA HIS A 512 -12.30 24.71 -3.09
C HIS A 512 -13.63 25.37 -3.48
N HIS A 513 -14.62 24.53 -3.78
CA HIS A 513 -15.94 24.96 -4.20
C HIS A 513 -17.01 24.18 -3.48
N ARG A 514 -18.16 24.82 -3.22
CA ARG A 514 -19.30 24.14 -2.62
C ARG A 514 -20.01 23.31 -3.68
N SER A 515 -20.35 22.07 -3.34
CA SER A 515 -21.18 21.20 -4.18
C SER A 515 -22.31 20.58 -3.35
N GLN A 516 -23.43 20.28 -4.00
CA GLN A 516 -24.63 19.75 -3.38
C GLN A 516 -25.21 18.65 -4.27
N GLU A 517 -25.45 17.49 -3.67
CA GLU A 517 -26.31 16.46 -4.27
C GLU A 517 -27.76 16.96 -4.23
N VAL A 518 -28.49 16.84 -5.34
CA VAL A 518 -29.85 17.37 -5.49
C VAL A 518 -30.74 16.33 -6.13
N VAL A 519 -32.00 16.28 -5.69
CA VAL A 519 -33.05 15.50 -6.34
C VAL A 519 -33.63 16.34 -7.47
N VAL A 520 -33.68 15.79 -8.69
CA VAL A 520 -34.27 16.49 -9.84
C VAL A 520 -35.78 16.28 -9.82
N VAL A 521 -36.52 17.39 -9.77
CA VAL A 521 -37.99 17.42 -9.61
C VAL A 521 -38.72 17.95 -10.85
N GLY A 522 -37.99 18.57 -11.77
CA GLY A 522 -38.54 19.05 -13.03
C GLY A 522 -37.47 19.62 -13.95
N TRP A 523 -37.86 20.01 -15.16
CA TRP A 523 -36.97 20.63 -16.13
C TRP A 523 -37.70 21.61 -17.05
N ARG A 524 -36.94 22.51 -17.68
CA ARG A 524 -37.40 23.43 -18.71
C ARG A 524 -36.60 23.21 -20.00
N PRO A 525 -37.24 23.29 -21.17
CA PRO A 525 -36.55 23.17 -22.44
C PRO A 525 -35.61 24.35 -22.67
N LEU A 526 -34.60 24.14 -23.50
CA LEU A 526 -33.77 25.20 -24.06
C LEU A 526 -34.65 26.08 -24.96
N THR A 527 -34.44 27.40 -24.93
CA THR A 527 -35.21 28.32 -25.76
C THR A 527 -35.10 27.93 -27.24
N GLY A 528 -36.23 27.62 -27.88
CA GLY A 528 -36.28 27.22 -29.29
C GLY A 528 -35.80 25.79 -29.58
N GLY A 529 -35.51 24.98 -28.56
CA GLY A 529 -35.08 23.59 -28.70
C GLY A 529 -35.94 22.60 -27.91
N VAL A 530 -35.70 21.31 -28.11
CA VAL A 530 -36.41 20.23 -27.41
C VAL A 530 -35.62 19.67 -26.22
N ASP A 531 -34.33 20.01 -26.11
CA ASP A 531 -33.42 19.51 -25.09
C ASP A 531 -33.51 20.31 -23.79
N VAL A 532 -32.98 19.74 -22.71
CA VAL A 532 -33.03 20.34 -21.37
C VAL A 532 -32.22 21.64 -21.35
N GLY A 533 -32.89 22.75 -21.10
CA GLY A 533 -32.30 24.07 -20.89
C GLY A 533 -31.88 24.28 -19.43
N SER A 534 -32.71 23.83 -18.49
CA SER A 534 -32.43 23.87 -17.05
C SER A 534 -33.21 22.81 -16.29
N VAL A 535 -32.70 22.35 -15.14
CA VAL A 535 -33.40 21.45 -14.23
C VAL A 535 -33.74 22.13 -12.90
N LEU A 536 -34.90 21.80 -12.36
CA LEU A 536 -35.36 22.19 -11.03
C LEU A 536 -34.95 21.13 -10.02
N MET A 537 -34.52 21.59 -8.86
CA MET A 537 -33.79 20.81 -7.88
C MET A 537 -34.43 20.91 -6.51
N ALA A 538 -34.33 19.84 -5.73
CA ALA A 538 -34.76 19.78 -4.34
C ALA A 538 -33.72 19.07 -3.48
N VAL A 539 -33.72 19.37 -2.18
CA VAL A 539 -32.93 18.66 -1.16
C VAL A 539 -33.91 18.21 -0.06
N PRO A 540 -33.88 16.93 0.36
CA PRO A 540 -34.70 16.47 1.48
C PRO A 540 -34.32 17.19 2.79
N ASP A 541 -35.33 17.59 3.55
CA ASP A 541 -35.16 18.08 4.92
C ASP A 541 -34.90 16.91 5.91
N PRO A 542 -34.66 17.17 7.21
CA PRO A 542 -34.46 16.11 8.19
C PRO A 542 -35.63 15.13 8.36
N SER A 543 -36.86 15.52 7.98
CA SER A 543 -38.04 14.65 7.98
C SER A 543 -38.12 13.76 6.73
N GLY A 544 -37.31 14.05 5.71
CA GLY A 544 -37.29 13.39 4.41
C GLY A 544 -38.19 14.07 3.37
N ALA A 545 -38.86 15.18 3.71
CA ALA A 545 -39.68 15.93 2.77
C ALA A 545 -38.79 16.71 1.78
N LEU A 546 -39.12 16.67 0.49
CA LEU A 546 -38.37 17.40 -0.53
C LEU A 546 -38.63 18.90 -0.46
N VAL A 547 -37.58 19.68 -0.27
CA VAL A 547 -37.63 21.15 -0.24
C VAL A 547 -36.96 21.72 -1.48
N PHE A 548 -37.65 22.64 -2.16
CA PHE A 548 -37.15 23.27 -3.37
C PHE A 548 -35.83 24.03 -3.13
N ALA A 549 -34.79 23.64 -3.87
CA ALA A 549 -33.43 24.13 -3.72
C ALA A 549 -32.99 25.06 -4.87
N GLY A 550 -33.86 25.30 -5.86
CA GLY A 550 -33.61 26.22 -6.97
C GLY A 550 -33.52 25.52 -8.33
N ARG A 551 -32.89 26.20 -9.29
CA ARG A 551 -32.82 25.78 -10.70
C ARG A 551 -31.41 25.98 -11.26
N VAL A 552 -30.94 25.05 -12.08
CA VAL A 552 -29.63 25.10 -12.72
C VAL A 552 -29.76 24.96 -14.24
N GLY A 553 -29.13 25.86 -15.00
CA GLY A 553 -29.12 25.83 -16.48
C GLY A 553 -27.74 25.98 -17.13
N SER A 554 -26.72 26.33 -16.34
CA SER A 554 -25.32 26.42 -16.75
C SER A 554 -24.58 25.11 -16.42
N GLY A 555 -23.45 24.86 -17.08
CA GLY A 555 -22.61 23.66 -16.85
C GLY A 555 -22.99 22.41 -17.64
N PHE A 556 -24.12 22.43 -18.36
CA PHE A 556 -24.48 21.37 -19.29
C PHE A 556 -23.67 21.48 -20.58
N SER A 557 -23.08 20.36 -21.03
CA SER A 557 -22.68 20.16 -22.42
C SER A 557 -23.90 19.76 -23.27
N ASP A 558 -23.83 19.91 -24.60
CA ASP A 558 -24.94 19.52 -25.49
C ASP A 558 -25.34 18.06 -25.31
N ARG A 559 -24.33 17.18 -25.15
CA ARG A 559 -24.55 15.76 -24.81
C ARG A 559 -25.32 15.60 -23.49
N ALA A 560 -24.93 16.32 -22.44
CA ALA A 560 -25.59 16.23 -21.14
C ALA A 560 -27.05 16.73 -21.19
N ARG A 561 -27.37 17.70 -22.06
CA ARG A 561 -28.74 18.18 -22.27
C ARG A 561 -29.62 17.11 -22.92
N ALA A 562 -29.10 16.44 -23.96
CA ALA A 562 -29.78 15.34 -24.63
C ALA A 562 -29.99 14.15 -23.68
N GLU A 563 -28.96 13.74 -22.94
CA GLU A 563 -29.04 12.66 -21.95
C GLU A 563 -30.06 12.97 -20.84
N ALA A 564 -30.04 14.20 -20.31
CA ALA A 564 -31.01 14.64 -19.30
C ALA A 564 -32.45 14.51 -19.81
N ARG A 565 -32.69 14.85 -21.08
CA ARG A 565 -34.00 14.72 -21.70
C ARG A 565 -34.45 13.25 -21.75
N GLU A 566 -33.59 12.36 -22.20
CA GLU A 566 -33.88 10.91 -22.28
C GLU A 566 -34.19 10.31 -20.90
N LEU A 567 -33.47 10.73 -19.86
CA LEU A 567 -33.69 10.25 -18.49
C LEU A 567 -34.98 10.80 -17.87
N LEU A 568 -35.34 12.05 -18.16
CA LEU A 568 -36.44 12.75 -17.49
C LEU A 568 -37.80 12.52 -18.15
N LEU A 569 -37.85 12.32 -19.48
CA LEU A 569 -39.13 12.11 -20.19
C LEU A 569 -39.96 10.92 -19.67
N PRO A 570 -39.38 9.74 -19.38
CA PRO A 570 -40.13 8.61 -18.85
C PRO A 570 -40.68 8.83 -17.43
N LEU A 571 -40.20 9.87 -16.74
CA LEU A 571 -40.55 10.17 -15.36
C LEU A 571 -41.62 11.27 -15.26
N ALA A 572 -42.19 11.71 -16.39
CA ALA A 572 -43.11 12.84 -16.43
C ALA A 572 -44.33 12.62 -15.51
N VAL A 573 -44.65 13.64 -14.72
CA VAL A 573 -45.85 13.72 -13.88
C VAL A 573 -46.61 15.01 -14.17
N PRO A 574 -47.93 15.07 -13.96
CA PRO A 574 -48.72 16.24 -14.35
C PRO A 574 -48.50 17.46 -13.45
N THR A 575 -48.06 17.26 -12.20
CA THR A 575 -47.96 18.30 -11.17
C THR A 575 -46.68 18.16 -10.34
N PRO A 576 -46.18 19.26 -9.74
CA PRO A 576 -45.02 19.20 -8.86
C PRO A 576 -45.29 18.26 -7.66
N GLN A 577 -44.27 17.50 -7.27
CA GLN A 577 -44.32 16.55 -6.15
C GLN A 577 -43.85 17.17 -4.82
N LEU A 578 -43.74 18.49 -4.78
CA LEU A 578 -43.28 19.30 -3.66
C LEU A 578 -43.83 20.73 -3.78
N ASP A 579 -43.75 21.50 -2.70
CA ASP A 579 -44.06 22.94 -2.77
C ASP A 579 -42.96 23.69 -3.53
N VAL A 580 -43.38 24.51 -4.50
CA VAL A 580 -42.51 25.23 -5.42
C VAL A 580 -43.01 26.66 -5.60
N PRO A 581 -42.14 27.67 -5.68
CA PRO A 581 -42.57 29.05 -5.92
C PRO A 581 -43.38 29.15 -7.21
N SER A 582 -44.49 29.90 -7.19
CA SER A 582 -45.42 30.00 -8.34
C SER A 582 -44.74 30.42 -9.65
N ALA A 583 -43.67 31.23 -9.57
CA ALA A 583 -42.87 31.65 -10.72
C ALA A 583 -42.11 30.49 -11.41
N GLU A 584 -41.87 29.38 -10.70
CA GLU A 584 -41.20 28.20 -11.24
C GLU A 584 -42.19 27.17 -11.82
N VAL A 585 -43.50 27.37 -11.64
CA VAL A 585 -44.53 26.44 -12.11
C VAL A 585 -44.75 26.53 -13.61
N ALA A 586 -44.92 27.74 -14.12
CA ALA A 586 -45.17 27.95 -15.54
C ALA A 586 -43.98 27.49 -16.39
N GLY A 587 -44.24 26.72 -17.45
CA GLY A 587 -43.22 26.27 -18.41
C GLY A 587 -42.29 25.16 -17.91
N THR A 588 -42.59 24.54 -16.77
CA THR A 588 -41.82 23.42 -16.22
C THR A 588 -42.49 22.08 -16.53
N HIS A 589 -41.69 21.13 -17.03
CA HIS A 589 -42.05 19.72 -17.12
C HIS A 589 -41.69 19.05 -15.79
N TRP A 590 -42.69 18.59 -15.06
CA TRP A 590 -42.50 17.95 -13.76
C TRP A 590 -42.12 16.49 -13.93
N VAL A 591 -41.28 15.99 -13.04
CA VAL A 591 -40.87 14.60 -13.01
C VAL A 591 -41.03 13.99 -11.63
N ASP A 592 -41.27 12.69 -11.61
CA ASP A 592 -41.17 11.85 -10.43
C ASP A 592 -39.73 11.94 -9.86
N PRO A 593 -39.56 12.34 -8.58
CA PRO A 593 -38.28 12.74 -7.99
C PRO A 593 -37.38 11.55 -7.63
N ARG A 594 -37.02 10.74 -8.63
CA ARG A 594 -36.20 9.53 -8.47
C ARG A 594 -34.74 9.69 -8.85
N LEU A 595 -34.38 10.77 -9.56
CA LEU A 595 -33.03 10.98 -10.06
C LEU A 595 -32.26 11.98 -9.19
N VAL A 596 -31.02 11.62 -8.86
CA VAL A 596 -30.09 12.47 -8.13
C VAL A 596 -29.02 13.00 -9.07
N ALA A 597 -28.66 14.25 -8.89
CA ALA A 597 -27.58 14.93 -9.58
C ALA A 597 -26.67 15.66 -8.60
N GLU A 598 -25.57 16.21 -9.09
CA GLU A 598 -24.69 17.09 -8.34
C GLU A 598 -24.55 18.43 -9.04
N VAL A 599 -24.50 19.49 -8.24
CA VAL A 599 -24.25 20.85 -8.70
C VAL A 599 -23.17 21.52 -7.85
N ARG A 600 -22.35 22.35 -8.48
CA ARG A 600 -21.48 23.31 -7.80
C ARG A 600 -22.25 24.60 -7.59
N TYR A 601 -22.07 25.29 -6.47
CA TYR A 601 -22.79 26.53 -6.19
C TYR A 601 -21.92 27.54 -5.40
N GLY A 602 -22.34 28.80 -5.36
CA GLY A 602 -21.65 29.86 -4.61
C GLY A 602 -22.06 29.89 -3.13
N GLU A 603 -23.35 30.03 -2.86
CA GLU A 603 -23.89 30.09 -1.50
C GLU A 603 -25.32 29.54 -1.41
N VAL A 604 -25.77 29.26 -0.19
CA VAL A 604 -27.18 28.95 0.11
C VAL A 604 -27.82 30.24 0.62
N THR A 605 -28.95 30.65 0.04
CA THR A 605 -29.70 31.81 0.51
C THR A 605 -30.42 31.52 1.83
N PRO A 606 -30.86 32.54 2.59
CA PRO A 606 -31.62 32.33 3.82
C PRO A 606 -32.88 31.47 3.63
N GLU A 607 -33.47 31.48 2.43
CA GLU A 607 -34.64 30.68 2.06
C GLU A 607 -34.28 29.24 1.62
N GLY A 608 -33.04 28.81 1.82
CA GLY A 608 -32.59 27.44 1.49
C GLY A 608 -32.34 27.19 0.00
N ARG A 609 -32.07 28.22 -0.80
CA ARG A 609 -31.86 28.08 -2.26
C ARG A 609 -30.39 28.15 -2.64
N LEU A 610 -29.99 27.37 -3.65
CA LEU A 610 -28.64 27.42 -4.20
C LEU A 610 -28.47 28.65 -5.12
N ARG A 611 -27.46 29.47 -4.83
CA ARG A 611 -27.09 30.64 -5.65
C ARG A 611 -25.99 30.28 -6.63
N HIS A 612 -26.16 30.70 -7.89
CA HIS A 612 -25.25 30.41 -9.01
C HIS A 612 -24.91 28.91 -9.14
N PRO A 613 -25.91 28.00 -9.13
CA PRO A 613 -25.62 26.60 -9.33
C PRO A 613 -25.10 26.36 -10.76
N VAL A 614 -24.17 25.43 -10.90
CA VAL A 614 -23.57 24.97 -12.15
C VAL A 614 -23.65 23.46 -12.15
N TRP A 615 -24.22 22.90 -13.21
CA TRP A 615 -24.40 21.47 -13.38
C TRP A 615 -23.04 20.75 -13.37
N ARG A 616 -22.95 19.67 -12.60
CA ARG A 616 -21.76 18.81 -12.56
C ARG A 616 -22.03 17.46 -13.21
N GLY A 617 -23.21 16.89 -12.97
CA GLY A 617 -23.54 15.58 -13.51
C GLY A 617 -24.65 14.87 -12.76
N TRP A 618 -25.07 13.74 -13.32
CA TRP A 618 -25.94 12.77 -12.67
C TRP A 618 -25.17 11.96 -11.63
N ARG A 619 -25.85 11.57 -10.54
CA ARG A 619 -25.34 10.75 -9.44
C ARG A 619 -26.15 9.46 -9.33
N PRO A 620 -26.05 8.56 -10.31
CA PRO A 620 -26.87 7.35 -10.31
C PRO A 620 -26.43 6.29 -9.30
N ASP A 621 -25.32 6.54 -8.61
CA ASP A 621 -24.88 5.82 -7.43
C ASP A 621 -25.65 6.23 -6.15
N ARG A 622 -26.53 7.23 -6.23
CA ARG A 622 -27.28 7.80 -5.12
C ARG A 622 -28.79 7.65 -5.29
N MET A 623 -29.47 7.40 -4.19
CA MET A 623 -30.92 7.43 -4.11
C MET A 623 -31.41 8.76 -3.53
N PRO A 624 -32.61 9.23 -3.87
CA PRO A 624 -33.17 10.47 -3.32
C PRO A 624 -33.16 10.50 -1.79
N GLN A 625 -33.46 9.37 -1.14
CA GLN A 625 -33.44 9.28 0.32
C GLN A 625 -32.04 9.38 0.95
N ASP A 626 -30.96 9.36 0.17
CA ASP A 626 -29.59 9.55 0.68
C ASP A 626 -29.13 11.00 0.64
N VAL A 627 -29.86 11.86 -0.08
CA VAL A 627 -29.50 13.26 -0.31
C VAL A 627 -29.74 14.06 0.97
N ARG A 628 -28.73 14.81 1.41
CA ARG A 628 -28.78 15.69 2.58
C ARG A 628 -28.04 16.99 2.25
N TRP A 629 -28.37 18.06 2.96
CA TRP A 629 -27.55 19.29 2.92
C TRP A 629 -26.11 18.96 3.32
N GLU A 630 -25.17 19.34 2.45
CA GLU A 630 -23.74 19.03 2.58
C GLU A 630 -23.02 19.89 3.62
#